data_AF-A0A2V3JNV4-F1
#
_entry.id   AF-A0A2V3JNV4-F1
#
_cell.length_a   1.000
_cell.length_b   1.000
_cell.length_c   1.000
_cell.angle_alpha   90.00
_cell.angle_beta   90.00
_cell.angle_gamma   90.00
#
_symmetry.space_group_name_H-M   'P 1'
#
loop_
_entity.id
_entity.type
_entity.pdbx_description
1 polymer ?
#
loop_
_entity_poly.entity_id
_entity_poly.type
_entity_poly.pdbx_seq_one_letter_code
_entity_poly.pdbx_strand_id
1 'polypeptide(L)'
;MRILVYYVRVTCKRHCFDTFPGIGLVGNIASQQIIDEPGMEHPGAVNSKHFPPVAMLLEGRVNMPVRIYESMEKEMIVVVSDIPIHPTIAYIVSKSLVNWATSVNARQVVSIAGMPVVGANHIVFGAATTEEGLESIKEEVEIFQMGSISGIAGSIMTECFTRKLPAISLLGSTSDPNPNPIAAAAVLKVLNNLYNLSIDTEKLVKQAEQIELEMQKLAETVRETVEQEEPPKPLPMYG
;
A
#
# COMPACT_ATOMS: atom_id res chain seq x y z
N MET A 1 24.52 -4.93 11.43
CA MET A 1 24.45 -4.19 10.16
C MET A 1 23.16 -3.36 10.20
N ARG A 2 23.23 -2.02 10.20
CA ARG A 2 22.10 -1.17 10.62
C ARG A 2 21.33 -0.61 9.43
N ILE A 3 20.01 -0.83 9.41
CA ILE A 3 19.07 0.06 8.74
C ILE A 3 18.96 1.29 9.63
N LEU A 4 19.11 2.46 9.02
CA LEU A 4 19.08 3.74 9.73
C LEU A 4 17.70 4.33 9.55
N VAL A 5 16.96 4.44 10.64
CA VAL A 5 15.71 5.20 10.69
C VAL A 5 16.04 6.57 11.24
N TYR A 6 16.00 7.59 10.38
CA TYR A 6 16.15 8.98 10.76
C TYR A 6 14.77 9.48 11.17
N TYR A 7 14.54 9.74 12.46
CA TYR A 7 13.26 10.23 12.97
C TYR A 7 13.53 11.27 14.07
N VAL A 8 12.98 12.47 13.89
CA VAL A 8 13.38 13.66 14.65
C VAL A 8 12.51 13.94 15.88
N ARG A 9 11.40 13.19 16.09
CA ARG A 9 10.49 13.43 17.24
C ARG A 9 10.24 12.17 18.07
N VAL A 10 9.98 12.35 19.36
CA VAL A 10 9.68 11.24 20.30
C VAL A 10 8.45 11.66 21.10
N THR A 11 7.27 11.55 20.48
CA THR A 11 6.01 11.76 21.18
C THR A 11 5.10 10.57 20.93
N CYS A 12 4.45 10.12 22.01
CA CYS A 12 3.64 8.91 22.14
C CYS A 12 2.62 8.78 21.01
N LYS A 13 2.63 7.69 20.21
CA LYS A 13 1.67 7.52 19.11
C LYS A 13 1.11 6.13 19.00
N ARG A 14 -0.19 6.07 18.72
CA ARG A 14 -1.01 4.87 18.90
C ARG A 14 -0.94 3.94 17.68
N HIS A 15 -0.88 4.46 16.46
CA HIS A 15 -1.00 3.63 15.25
C HIS A 15 0.12 3.91 14.25
N CYS A 16 0.83 2.86 13.83
CA CYS A 16 1.86 2.91 12.79
C CYS A 16 1.35 2.19 11.55
N PHE A 17 1.11 2.93 10.47
CA PHE A 17 0.73 2.40 9.17
C PHE A 17 1.97 2.10 8.35
N ASP A 18 2.11 0.87 7.86
CA ASP A 18 3.17 0.51 6.94
C ASP A 18 2.60 0.23 5.54
N THR A 19 3.14 0.95 4.57
CA THR A 19 2.71 0.87 3.17
C THR A 19 3.92 0.71 2.27
N PHE A 20 3.95 -0.44 1.61
CA PHE A 20 4.99 -0.79 0.66
C PHE A 20 4.38 -1.12 -0.69
N PRO A 21 5.09 -0.84 -1.80
CA PRO A 21 4.61 -1.18 -3.14
C PRO A 21 4.29 -2.66 -3.23
N GLY A 22 3.05 -2.92 -3.62
CA GLY A 22 2.49 -4.25 -3.80
C GLY A 22 1.49 -4.27 -4.95
N ILE A 23 0.72 -5.34 -5.04
CA ILE A 23 -0.25 -5.53 -6.12
C ILE A 23 -1.29 -4.40 -6.09
N GLY A 24 -1.59 -3.85 -7.26
CA GLY A 24 -2.56 -2.76 -7.42
C GLY A 24 -2.12 -1.41 -6.84
N LEU A 25 -0.90 -1.30 -6.32
CA LEU A 25 -0.40 -0.14 -5.56
C LEU A 25 -1.37 0.35 -4.47
N VAL A 26 -2.21 -0.55 -3.95
CA VAL A 26 -3.32 -0.22 -3.04
C VAL A 26 -2.81 0.53 -1.81
N GLY A 27 -1.75 0.01 -1.17
CA GLY A 27 -1.13 0.66 -0.01
C GLY A 27 -0.49 2.01 -0.33
N ASN A 28 0.15 2.15 -1.49
CA ASN A 28 0.77 3.41 -1.91
C ASN A 28 -0.27 4.48 -2.23
N ILE A 29 -1.34 4.13 -2.94
CA ILE A 29 -2.43 5.05 -3.25
C ILE A 29 -3.14 5.47 -1.96
N ALA A 30 -3.42 4.52 -1.07
CA ALA A 30 -4.05 4.80 0.22
C ALA A 30 -3.18 5.71 1.10
N SER A 31 -1.88 5.41 1.22
CA SER A 31 -0.96 6.25 2.01
C SER A 31 -0.76 7.63 1.41
N GLN A 32 -0.69 7.76 0.08
CA GLN A 32 -0.59 9.08 -0.55
C GLN A 32 -1.83 9.93 -0.23
N GLN A 33 -3.02 9.34 -0.29
CA GLN A 33 -4.25 10.05 0.08
C GLN A 33 -4.24 10.46 1.56
N ILE A 34 -3.72 9.63 2.46
CA ILE A 34 -3.56 9.96 3.88
C ILE A 34 -2.56 11.12 4.07
N ILE A 35 -1.49 11.17 3.29
CA ILE A 35 -0.42 12.18 3.40
C ILE A 35 -0.86 13.52 2.85
N ASP A 36 -1.71 13.54 1.83
CA ASP A 36 -2.23 14.76 1.22
C ASP A 36 -3.25 15.48 2.12
N GLU A 37 -3.74 14.83 3.17
CA GLU A 37 -4.58 15.45 4.20
C GLU A 37 -3.80 16.48 5.03
N PRO A 38 -4.44 17.58 5.47
CA PRO A 38 -3.78 18.59 6.29
C PRO A 38 -3.31 18.01 7.63
N GLY A 39 -2.19 18.55 8.13
CA GLY A 39 -1.61 18.18 9.42
C GLY A 39 -0.67 16.97 9.39
N MET A 40 -0.30 16.48 8.20
CA MET A 40 0.75 15.49 8.01
C MET A 40 2.12 16.18 7.83
N GLU A 41 3.05 15.89 8.72
CA GLU A 41 4.44 16.34 8.65
C GLU A 41 5.35 15.19 8.20
N HIS A 42 6.50 15.49 7.62
CA HIS A 42 7.52 14.51 7.22
C HIS A 42 8.74 14.59 8.17
N PRO A 43 8.69 13.98 9.37
CA PRO A 43 9.75 14.08 10.37
C PRO A 43 10.95 13.17 10.12
N GLY A 44 10.91 12.30 9.11
CA GLY A 44 11.92 11.25 9.00
C GLY A 44 11.88 10.39 7.74
N ALA A 45 12.90 9.55 7.61
CA ALA A 45 13.08 8.63 6.49
C ALA A 45 13.84 7.38 6.93
N VAL A 46 13.68 6.29 6.18
CA VAL A 46 14.44 5.06 6.36
C VAL A 46 15.49 4.95 5.26
N ASN A 47 16.73 4.64 5.66
CA ASN A 47 17.81 4.38 4.73
C ASN A 47 18.46 3.03 5.01
N SER A 48 18.84 2.34 3.94
CA SER A 48 19.55 1.08 3.98
C SER A 48 20.46 0.96 2.78
N LYS A 49 21.67 0.45 3.00
CA LYS A 49 22.57 0.05 1.90
C LYS A 49 22.01 -1.07 1.01
N HIS A 50 20.90 -1.68 1.43
CA HIS A 50 20.21 -2.73 0.68
C HIS A 50 19.12 -2.16 -0.25
N PHE A 51 18.77 -0.88 -0.11
CA PHE A 51 17.84 -0.24 -1.01
C PHE A 51 18.50 0.03 -2.36
N PRO A 52 17.73 0.04 -3.47
CA PRO A 52 18.23 0.49 -4.75
C PRO A 52 18.84 1.89 -4.64
N PRO A 53 19.98 2.17 -5.31
CA PRO A 53 20.63 3.47 -5.25
C PRO A 53 19.90 4.50 -6.11
N VAL A 54 18.71 4.91 -5.66
CA VAL A 54 17.83 5.84 -6.36
C VAL A 54 17.53 7.07 -5.51
N ALA A 55 17.37 8.21 -6.17
CA ALA A 55 16.90 9.46 -5.57
C ALA A 55 15.48 9.72 -6.07
N MET A 56 14.55 9.97 -5.15
CA MET A 56 13.19 10.36 -5.53
C MET A 56 13.16 11.86 -5.79
N LEU A 57 12.61 12.28 -6.93
CA LEU A 57 12.44 13.69 -7.25
C LEU A 57 10.98 14.08 -7.07
N LEU A 58 10.73 15.09 -6.23
CA LEU A 58 9.43 15.71 -6.09
C LEU A 58 9.63 17.22 -6.18
N GLU A 59 8.98 17.85 -7.16
CA GLU A 59 9.09 19.30 -7.41
C GLU A 59 10.54 19.81 -7.49
N GLY A 60 11.41 19.04 -8.14
CA GLY A 60 12.83 19.37 -8.30
C GLY A 60 13.68 19.20 -7.04
N ARG A 61 13.12 18.66 -5.95
CA ARG A 61 13.84 18.35 -4.71
C ARG A 61 14.09 16.86 -4.56
N VAL A 62 15.30 16.53 -4.08
CA VAL A 62 15.68 15.15 -3.74
C VAL A 62 15.01 14.73 -2.44
N ASN A 63 14.35 13.58 -2.49
CA ASN A 63 13.69 12.92 -1.37
C ASN A 63 14.22 11.50 -1.20
N MET A 64 14.08 11.00 0.02
CA MET A 64 14.41 9.62 0.35
C MET A 64 13.33 8.68 -0.21
N PRO A 65 13.70 7.45 -0.62
CA PRO A 65 12.75 6.50 -1.19
C PRO A 65 11.81 5.86 -0.16
N VAL A 66 12.18 5.87 1.13
CA VAL A 66 11.31 5.41 2.21
C VAL A 66 11.16 6.55 3.21
N ARG A 67 9.94 7.07 3.31
CA ARG A 67 9.58 8.29 4.03
C ARG A 67 8.69 7.96 5.20
N ILE A 68 8.81 8.75 6.26
CA ILE A 68 7.97 8.63 7.46
C ILE A 68 7.21 9.93 7.59
N TYR A 69 5.89 9.81 7.58
CA TYR A 69 4.95 10.89 7.83
C TYR A 69 4.29 10.71 9.17
N GLU A 70 3.82 11.82 9.73
CA GLU A 70 3.34 11.88 11.08
C GLU A 70 2.22 12.92 11.21
N SER A 71 1.11 12.56 11.85
CA SER A 71 0.13 13.54 12.35
C SER A 71 0.03 13.43 13.87
N MET A 72 0.23 14.56 14.55
CA MET A 72 0.07 14.66 16.02
C MET A 72 -1.40 14.63 16.42
N GLU A 73 -2.24 15.33 15.68
CA GLU A 73 -3.68 15.43 15.93
C GLU A 73 -4.37 14.06 15.80
N LYS A 74 -4.00 13.29 14.78
CA LYS A 74 -4.56 11.95 14.51
C LYS A 74 -3.80 10.81 15.23
N GLU A 75 -2.79 11.14 16.05
CA GLU A 75 -1.91 10.18 16.74
C GLU A 75 -1.37 9.04 15.85
N MET A 76 -1.07 9.35 14.58
CA MET A 76 -0.71 8.38 13.55
C MET A 76 0.68 8.63 12.95
N ILE A 77 1.31 7.55 12.52
CA ILE A 77 2.57 7.52 11.79
C ILE A 77 2.35 6.69 10.52
N VAL A 78 2.83 7.17 9.37
CA VAL A 78 2.71 6.46 8.09
C VAL A 78 4.10 6.29 7.49
N VAL A 79 4.50 5.04 7.26
CA VAL A 79 5.72 4.70 6.52
C VAL A 79 5.33 4.42 5.08
N VAL A 80 5.91 5.18 4.15
CA VAL A 80 5.67 5.05 2.71
C VAL A 80 6.97 4.72 2.01
N SER A 81 6.93 3.70 1.16
CA SER A 81 8.04 3.34 0.29
C SER A 81 7.68 3.58 -1.16
N ASP A 82 8.52 4.33 -1.86
CA ASP A 82 8.41 4.54 -3.32
C ASP A 82 9.20 3.46 -4.10
N ILE A 83 9.95 2.63 -3.38
CA ILE A 83 10.73 1.52 -3.94
C ILE A 83 10.14 0.17 -3.52
N PRO A 84 10.16 -0.85 -4.40
CA PRO A 84 9.84 -2.21 -4.00
C PRO A 84 10.96 -2.76 -3.10
N ILE A 85 10.58 -3.53 -2.07
CA ILE A 85 11.54 -4.20 -1.20
C ILE A 85 11.77 -5.62 -1.71
N HIS A 86 13.02 -5.93 -2.06
CA HIS A 86 13.39 -7.24 -2.56
C HIS A 86 13.16 -8.33 -1.47
N PRO A 87 12.61 -9.51 -1.82
CA PRO A 87 12.28 -10.55 -0.84
C PRO A 87 13.46 -10.96 0.06
N THR A 88 14.69 -10.98 -0.46
CA THR A 88 15.89 -11.35 0.31
C THR A 88 16.24 -10.38 1.43
N ILE A 89 15.76 -9.13 1.37
CA ILE A 89 16.02 -8.10 2.38
C ILE A 89 14.78 -7.79 3.22
N ALA A 90 13.60 -8.29 2.83
CA ALA A 90 12.33 -8.03 3.49
C ALA A 90 12.37 -8.35 4.98
N TYR A 91 12.99 -9.47 5.38
CA TYR A 91 13.17 -9.86 6.78
C TYR A 91 13.98 -8.82 7.60
N ILE A 92 15.09 -8.32 7.05
CA ILE A 92 15.95 -7.37 7.78
C ILE A 92 15.27 -6.00 7.86
N VAL A 93 14.56 -5.62 6.80
CA VAL A 93 13.77 -4.37 6.74
C VAL A 93 12.62 -4.41 7.73
N SER A 94 11.80 -5.46 7.71
CA SER A 94 10.67 -5.62 8.65
C SER A 94 11.15 -5.62 10.09
N LYS A 95 12.20 -6.37 10.41
CA LYS A 95 12.82 -6.38 11.74
C LYS A 95 13.24 -4.99 12.20
N SER A 96 13.80 -4.19 11.31
CA SER A 96 14.26 -2.83 11.64
C SER A 96 13.10 -1.85 11.80
N LEU A 97 12.07 -1.95 10.97
CA LEU A 97 10.85 -1.15 11.09
C LEU A 97 10.08 -1.47 12.36
N VAL A 98 9.89 -2.75 12.68
CA VAL A 98 9.19 -3.16 13.90
C VAL A 98 10.01 -2.82 15.14
N ASN A 99 11.33 -2.97 15.12
CA ASN A 99 12.21 -2.45 16.17
C ASN A 99 11.98 -0.96 16.42
N TRP A 100 11.93 -0.16 15.34
CA TRP A 100 11.71 1.26 15.42
C TRP A 100 10.30 1.59 15.92
N ALA A 101 9.27 0.93 15.39
CA ALA A 101 7.88 1.06 15.84
C ALA A 101 7.74 0.78 17.35
N THR A 102 8.41 -0.26 17.87
CA THR A 102 8.48 -0.52 19.31
C THR A 102 9.19 0.60 20.07
N SER A 103 10.29 1.15 19.53
CA SER A 103 11.05 2.22 20.18
C SER A 103 10.28 3.54 20.31
N VAL A 104 9.31 3.79 19.42
CA VAL A 104 8.40 4.94 19.48
C VAL A 104 7.10 4.64 20.24
N ASN A 105 7.02 3.47 20.89
CA ASN A 105 5.85 3.00 21.65
C ASN A 105 4.57 2.92 20.79
N ALA A 106 4.66 2.47 19.54
CA ALA A 106 3.48 2.19 18.72
C ALA A 106 2.59 1.16 19.44
N ARG A 107 1.29 1.48 19.61
CA ARG A 107 0.32 0.56 20.23
C ARG A 107 -0.12 -0.53 19.26
N GLN A 108 -0.19 -0.20 17.97
CA GLN A 108 -0.57 -1.14 16.92
C GLN A 108 0.13 -0.81 15.59
N VAL A 109 0.43 -1.85 14.81
CA VAL A 109 0.91 -1.73 13.43
C VAL A 109 -0.22 -2.10 12.46
N VAL A 110 -0.39 -1.33 11.39
CA VAL A 110 -1.42 -1.56 10.37
C VAL A 110 -0.75 -1.67 9.01
N SER A 111 -0.66 -2.89 8.50
CA SER A 111 -0.10 -3.18 7.19
C SER A 111 -1.18 -3.05 6.12
N ILE A 112 -0.97 -2.18 5.14
CA ILE A 112 -1.90 -2.03 4.01
C ILE A 112 -1.26 -2.59 2.75
N ALA A 113 -1.92 -3.56 2.14
CA ALA A 113 -1.47 -4.16 0.88
C ALA A 113 -2.64 -4.49 -0.05
N GLY A 114 -2.33 -4.77 -1.32
CA GLY A 114 -3.30 -5.31 -2.26
C GLY A 114 -3.23 -6.84 -2.31
N MET A 115 -4.38 -7.47 -2.56
CA MET A 115 -4.50 -8.93 -2.69
C MET A 115 -5.13 -9.27 -4.04
N PRO A 116 -4.50 -10.15 -4.84
CA PRO A 116 -5.05 -10.57 -6.12
C PRO A 116 -6.22 -11.53 -5.87
N VAL A 117 -7.44 -11.11 -6.20
CA VAL A 117 -8.64 -11.96 -6.07
C VAL A 117 -9.45 -11.89 -7.35
N VAL A 118 -9.70 -13.04 -7.95
CA VAL A 118 -10.49 -13.14 -9.17
C VAL A 118 -11.97 -13.02 -8.82
N GLY A 119 -12.67 -12.07 -9.44
CA GLY A 119 -14.13 -11.91 -9.31
C GLY A 119 -14.61 -11.19 -8.04
N ALA A 120 -13.73 -10.92 -7.08
CA ALA A 120 -14.01 -10.08 -5.91
C ALA A 120 -13.33 -8.72 -6.09
N ASN A 121 -14.05 -7.74 -6.63
CA ASN A 121 -13.57 -6.37 -6.70
C ASN A 121 -14.09 -5.57 -5.50
N HIS A 122 -13.21 -4.77 -4.89
CA HIS A 122 -13.53 -3.80 -3.83
C HIS A 122 -13.89 -4.39 -2.46
N ILE A 123 -13.56 -5.66 -2.22
CA ILE A 123 -13.65 -6.27 -0.89
C ILE A 123 -12.33 -6.03 -0.16
N VAL A 124 -12.40 -5.70 1.13
CA VAL A 124 -11.22 -5.62 1.98
C VAL A 124 -11.16 -6.87 2.84
N PHE A 125 -10.07 -7.61 2.71
CA PHE A 125 -9.77 -8.74 3.58
C PHE A 125 -8.96 -8.29 4.79
N GLY A 126 -9.22 -8.89 5.95
CA GLY A 126 -8.55 -8.58 7.20
C GLY A 126 -7.81 -9.77 7.78
N ALA A 127 -6.62 -9.54 8.32
CA ALA A 127 -5.91 -10.48 9.17
C ALA A 127 -5.36 -9.75 10.40
N ALA A 128 -5.19 -10.45 11.52
CA ALA A 128 -4.66 -9.87 12.76
C ALA A 128 -3.65 -10.81 13.43
N THR A 129 -2.76 -10.25 14.24
CA THR A 129 -1.81 -11.03 15.05
C THR A 129 -2.37 -11.45 16.40
N THR A 130 -3.50 -10.88 16.81
CA THR A 130 -4.13 -11.10 18.12
C THR A 130 -5.64 -11.25 17.95
N GLU A 131 -6.27 -11.99 18.88
CA GLU A 131 -7.73 -12.15 18.90
C GLU A 131 -8.46 -10.82 19.06
N GLU A 132 -7.94 -9.93 19.92
CA GLU A 132 -8.46 -8.57 20.11
C GLU A 132 -8.41 -7.75 18.80
N GLY A 133 -7.31 -7.88 18.04
CA GLY A 133 -7.19 -7.26 16.73
C GLY A 133 -8.18 -7.84 15.71
N LEU A 134 -8.43 -9.15 15.75
CA LEU A 134 -9.39 -9.81 14.87
C LEU A 134 -10.83 -9.34 15.15
N GLU A 135 -11.19 -9.30 16.42
CA GLU A 135 -12.48 -8.82 16.90
C GLU A 135 -12.71 -7.36 16.52
N SER A 136 -11.65 -6.53 16.52
CA SER A 136 -11.75 -5.11 16.17
C SER A 136 -12.05 -4.84 14.68
N ILE A 137 -11.75 -5.78 13.79
CA ILE A 137 -11.88 -5.58 12.34
C ILE A 137 -13.04 -6.37 11.72
N LYS A 138 -13.55 -7.41 12.39
CA LYS A 138 -14.49 -8.39 11.81
C LYS A 138 -15.81 -7.80 11.25
N GLU A 139 -16.23 -6.64 11.74
CA GLU A 139 -17.48 -5.99 11.28
C GLU A 139 -17.24 -5.15 10.01
N GLU A 140 -16.00 -4.79 9.72
CA GLU A 140 -15.62 -3.88 8.63
C GLU A 140 -14.98 -4.62 7.44
N VAL A 141 -14.46 -5.83 7.65
CA VAL A 141 -13.68 -6.59 6.66
C VAL A 141 -14.07 -8.07 6.61
N GLU A 142 -13.81 -8.70 5.47
CA GLU A 142 -13.90 -10.16 5.37
C GLU A 142 -12.65 -10.80 5.99
N ILE A 143 -12.83 -11.63 7.03
CA ILE A 143 -11.69 -12.25 7.70
C ILE A 143 -10.99 -13.24 6.78
N PHE A 144 -9.69 -13.05 6.59
CA PHE A 144 -8.85 -13.93 5.77
C PHE A 144 -8.52 -15.23 6.52
N GLN A 145 -9.42 -16.20 6.42
CA GLN A 145 -9.40 -17.46 7.19
C GLN A 145 -8.16 -18.32 6.93
N MET A 146 -7.74 -18.44 5.68
CA MET A 146 -6.65 -19.34 5.29
C MET A 146 -5.93 -18.82 4.05
N GLY A 147 -4.59 -18.78 4.13
CA GLY A 147 -3.74 -18.33 3.05
C GLY A 147 -2.38 -17.88 3.57
N SER A 148 -1.68 -17.10 2.76
CA SER A 148 -0.38 -16.53 3.12
C SER A 148 -0.28 -15.09 2.63
N ILE A 149 0.18 -14.20 3.50
CA ILE A 149 0.57 -12.83 3.14
C ILE A 149 2.05 -12.86 2.79
N SER A 150 2.40 -12.49 1.56
CA SER A 150 3.78 -12.52 1.07
C SER A 150 4.44 -11.13 1.12
N GLY A 151 5.74 -11.09 0.80
CA GLY A 151 6.50 -9.85 0.74
C GLY A 151 6.77 -9.20 2.09
N ILE A 152 6.99 -7.89 2.07
CA ILE A 152 7.32 -7.13 3.28
C ILE A 152 6.15 -7.01 4.25
N ALA A 153 4.90 -6.90 3.75
CA ALA A 153 3.70 -6.92 4.57
C ALA A 153 3.64 -8.20 5.45
N GLY A 154 3.83 -9.37 4.84
CA GLY A 154 3.90 -10.65 5.56
C GLY A 154 5.07 -10.71 6.55
N SER A 155 6.22 -10.15 6.16
CA SER A 155 7.42 -10.09 7.00
C SER A 155 7.23 -9.17 8.22
N ILE A 156 6.48 -8.07 8.08
CA ILE A 156 6.12 -7.15 9.18
C ILE A 156 5.10 -7.80 10.10
N MET A 157 4.05 -8.41 9.57
CA MET A 157 3.05 -9.13 10.36
C MET A 157 3.66 -10.26 11.18
N THR A 158 4.55 -11.06 10.57
CA THR A 158 5.26 -12.16 11.25
C THR A 158 6.19 -11.64 12.37
N GLU A 159 6.90 -10.54 12.12
CA GLU A 159 7.78 -9.93 13.12
C GLU A 159 6.98 -9.31 14.28
N CYS A 160 5.83 -8.67 13.99
CA CYS A 160 4.91 -8.15 15.01
C CYS A 160 4.35 -9.28 15.88
N PHE A 161 3.90 -10.37 15.27
CA PHE A 161 3.43 -11.57 15.99
C PHE A 161 4.52 -12.12 16.92
N THR A 162 5.74 -12.27 16.40
CA THR A 162 6.89 -12.78 17.18
C THR A 162 7.20 -11.90 18.40
N ARG A 163 6.99 -10.58 18.29
CA ARG A 163 7.26 -9.59 19.34
C ARG A 163 6.08 -9.27 20.23
N LYS A 164 4.92 -9.88 19.98
CA LYS A 164 3.65 -9.55 20.66
C LYS A 164 3.27 -8.07 20.52
N LEU A 165 3.63 -7.46 19.39
CA LEU A 165 3.14 -6.14 19.00
C LEU A 165 1.81 -6.34 18.28
N PRO A 166 0.69 -5.75 18.76
CA PRO A 166 -0.58 -5.85 18.06
C PRO A 166 -0.46 -5.34 16.63
N ALA A 167 -0.91 -6.14 15.67
CA ALA A 167 -0.90 -5.74 14.28
C ALA A 167 -2.11 -6.27 13.53
N ILE A 168 -2.59 -5.49 12.57
CA ILE A 168 -3.64 -5.86 11.63
C ILE A 168 -3.14 -5.65 10.20
N SER A 169 -3.63 -6.46 9.28
CA SER A 169 -3.38 -6.33 7.85
C SER A 169 -4.70 -6.08 7.14
N LEU A 170 -4.76 -4.99 6.39
CA LEU A 170 -5.88 -4.66 5.51
C LEU A 170 -5.45 -4.91 4.06
N LEU A 171 -6.19 -5.79 3.40
CA LEU A 171 -5.85 -6.34 2.10
C LEU A 171 -6.95 -5.97 1.10
N GLY A 172 -6.74 -4.91 0.33
CA GLY A 172 -7.69 -4.48 -0.70
C GLY A 172 -7.67 -5.44 -1.89
N SER A 173 -8.82 -6.00 -2.25
CA SER A 173 -8.92 -6.93 -3.38
C SER A 173 -8.74 -6.20 -4.71
N THR A 174 -7.93 -6.79 -5.59
CA THR A 174 -7.69 -6.28 -6.94
C THR A 174 -7.61 -7.44 -7.92
N SER A 175 -8.19 -7.28 -9.11
CA SER A 175 -8.14 -8.27 -10.18
C SER A 175 -6.79 -8.26 -10.90
N ASP A 176 -6.18 -7.08 -11.01
CA ASP A 176 -5.01 -6.83 -11.84
C ASP A 176 -3.85 -6.22 -11.04
N PRO A 177 -2.60 -6.33 -11.55
CA PRO A 177 -1.44 -5.68 -10.95
C PRO A 177 -1.41 -4.17 -11.17
N ASN A 178 -2.25 -3.64 -12.06
CA ASN A 178 -2.33 -2.21 -12.39
C ASN A 178 -2.84 -1.37 -11.21
N PRO A 179 -2.45 -0.08 -11.11
CA PRO A 179 -2.93 0.81 -10.04
C PRO A 179 -4.44 0.77 -9.90
N ASN A 180 -4.93 0.51 -8.68
CA ASN A 180 -6.36 0.35 -8.40
C ASN A 180 -6.81 1.33 -7.31
N PRO A 181 -7.25 2.55 -7.68
CA PRO A 181 -7.70 3.55 -6.72
C PRO A 181 -9.00 3.17 -6.00
N ILE A 182 -9.85 2.33 -6.60
CA ILE A 182 -11.11 1.89 -5.97
C ILE A 182 -10.82 0.95 -4.80
N ALA A 183 -9.88 0.01 -4.98
CA ALA A 183 -9.42 -0.84 -3.88
C ALA A 183 -8.78 -0.02 -2.75
N ALA A 184 -8.00 1.01 -3.09
CA ALA A 184 -7.45 1.93 -2.09
C ALA A 184 -8.54 2.71 -1.35
N ALA A 185 -9.56 3.22 -2.06
CA ALA A 185 -10.69 3.90 -1.45
C ALA A 185 -11.49 2.98 -0.51
N ALA A 186 -11.66 1.70 -0.86
CA ALA A 186 -12.30 0.71 0.01
C ALA A 186 -11.52 0.50 1.31
N VAL A 187 -10.19 0.36 1.23
CA VAL A 187 -9.34 0.27 2.44
C VAL A 187 -9.40 1.54 3.28
N LEU A 188 -9.40 2.73 2.66
CA LEU A 188 -9.51 3.99 3.38
C LEU A 188 -10.86 4.15 4.10
N LYS A 189 -11.96 3.65 3.52
CA LYS A 189 -13.26 3.60 4.20
C LYS A 189 -13.20 2.76 5.48
N VAL A 190 -12.59 1.58 5.41
CA VAL A 190 -12.36 0.72 6.58
C VAL A 190 -11.51 1.45 7.62
N LEU A 191 -10.42 2.11 7.20
CA LEU A 191 -9.57 2.88 8.10
C LEU A 191 -10.28 4.06 8.76
N ASN A 192 -11.13 4.76 8.02
CA ASN A 192 -11.98 5.84 8.56
C ASN A 192 -12.88 5.30 9.66
N ASN A 193 -13.52 4.14 9.46
CA ASN A 193 -14.40 3.54 10.47
C ASN A 193 -13.62 3.05 11.70
N LEU A 194 -12.51 2.33 11.51
CA LEU A 194 -11.72 1.75 12.59
C LEU A 194 -11.06 2.79 13.50
N TYR A 195 -10.56 3.88 12.91
CA TYR A 195 -9.76 4.88 13.63
C TYR A 195 -10.45 6.24 13.74
N ASN A 196 -11.72 6.33 13.35
CA ASN A 196 -12.50 7.57 13.27
C ASN A 196 -11.75 8.67 12.50
N LEU A 197 -11.16 8.30 11.36
CA LEU A 197 -10.48 9.23 10.46
C LEU A 197 -11.50 9.85 9.51
N SER A 198 -11.27 11.09 9.08
CA SER A 198 -12.10 11.80 8.11
C SER A 198 -11.33 12.05 6.82
N ILE A 199 -10.71 11.01 6.28
CA ILE A 199 -9.94 11.10 5.02
C ILE A 199 -10.93 11.12 3.86
N ASP A 200 -10.84 12.14 3.00
CA ASP A 200 -11.67 12.23 1.80
C ASP A 200 -11.21 11.18 0.77
N THR A 201 -12.15 10.43 0.21
CA THR A 201 -11.87 9.42 -0.83
C THR A 201 -12.46 9.78 -2.19
N GLU A 202 -13.18 10.91 -2.30
CA GLU A 202 -13.81 11.32 -3.56
C GLU A 202 -12.81 11.49 -4.69
N LYS A 203 -11.63 12.05 -4.39
CA LYS A 203 -10.57 12.23 -5.39
C LYS A 203 -10.13 10.90 -6.01
N LEU A 204 -10.00 9.85 -5.19
CA LEU A 204 -9.60 8.52 -5.65
C LEU A 204 -10.67 7.89 -6.54
N VAL A 205 -11.95 8.06 -6.19
CA VAL A 205 -13.07 7.55 -7.00
C VAL A 205 -13.09 8.25 -8.36
N LYS A 206 -12.98 9.58 -8.39
CA LYS A 206 -12.92 10.35 -9.65
C LYS A 206 -11.71 9.97 -10.51
N GLN A 207 -10.55 9.74 -9.88
CA GLN A 207 -9.36 9.25 -10.59
C GLN A 207 -9.57 7.87 -11.20
N ALA A 208 -10.24 6.95 -10.50
CA ALA A 208 -10.56 5.63 -11.04
C ALA A 208 -11.49 5.73 -12.26
N GLU A 209 -12.55 6.54 -12.19
CA GLU A 209 -13.48 6.77 -13.30
C GLU A 209 -12.76 7.32 -14.54
N GLN A 210 -11.80 8.24 -14.33
CA GLN A 210 -11.00 8.79 -15.43
C GLN A 210 -10.08 7.73 -16.07
N ILE A 211 -9.41 6.91 -15.26
CA ILE A 211 -8.55 5.82 -15.77
C ILE A 211 -9.39 4.81 -16.56
N GLU A 212 -10.57 4.43 -16.08
CA GLU A 212 -11.48 3.52 -16.77
C GLU A 212 -11.93 4.11 -18.12
N LEU A 213 -12.30 5.38 -18.15
CA LEU A 213 -12.72 6.07 -19.39
C LEU A 213 -11.58 6.12 -20.42
N GLU A 214 -10.35 6.36 -20.00
CA GLU A 214 -9.17 6.36 -20.86
C GLU A 214 -8.87 4.96 -21.41
N MET A 215 -9.01 3.92 -20.58
CA MET A 215 -8.84 2.53 -21.01
C MET A 215 -9.91 2.09 -22.01
N GLN A 216 -11.16 2.51 -21.82
CA GLN A 216 -12.24 2.24 -22.78
C GLN A 216 -11.95 2.87 -24.14
N LYS A 217 -11.55 4.15 -24.17
CA LYS A 217 -11.17 4.86 -25.41
C LYS A 217 -9.98 4.20 -26.11
N LEU A 218 -8.98 3.75 -25.35
CA LEU A 218 -7.84 3.03 -25.91
C LEU A 218 -8.27 1.68 -26.50
N ALA A 219 -9.12 0.93 -25.82
CA ALA A 219 -9.63 -0.35 -26.31
C ALA A 219 -10.49 -0.19 -27.58
N GLU A 220 -11.29 0.87 -27.67
CA GLU A 220 -12.04 1.24 -28.88
C GLU A 220 -11.07 1.56 -30.03
N THR A 221 -10.06 2.40 -29.79
CA THR A 221 -9.05 2.76 -30.80
C THR A 221 -8.29 1.53 -31.31
N VAL A 222 -7.90 0.62 -30.42
CA VAL A 222 -7.21 -0.62 -30.79
C VAL A 222 -8.13 -1.52 -31.62
N ARG A 223 -9.40 -1.69 -31.22
CA ARG A 223 -10.38 -2.48 -32.01
C ARG A 223 -10.58 -1.89 -33.40
N GLU A 224 -10.70 -0.57 -33.51
CA GLU A 224 -10.84 0.11 -34.80
C GLU A 224 -9.60 -0.08 -35.70
N THR A 225 -8.38 -0.03 -35.15
CA THR A 225 -7.16 -0.29 -35.91
C THR A 225 -7.01 -1.75 -36.33
N VAL A 226 -7.45 -2.71 -35.50
CA VAL A 226 -7.37 -4.14 -35.80
C VAL A 226 -8.47 -4.57 -36.80
N GLU A 227 -9.64 -3.94 -36.78
CA GLU A 227 -10.70 -4.17 -37.79
C GLU A 227 -10.38 -3.55 -39.16
N GLN A 228 -9.46 -2.58 -39.23
CA GLN A 228 -9.00 -1.96 -40.48
C GLN A 228 -7.84 -2.70 -41.17
N GLU A 229 -7.16 -3.63 -40.48
CA GLU A 229 -6.17 -4.51 -41.11
C GLU A 229 -6.88 -5.68 -41.82
N GLU A 230 -7.18 -5.51 -43.13
CA GLU A 230 -7.61 -6.62 -43.98
C GLU A 230 -6.60 -7.79 -43.92
N PRO A 231 -7.05 -9.06 -43.89
CA PRO A 231 -6.15 -10.20 -43.90
C PRO A 231 -5.24 -10.14 -45.14
N PRO A 232 -3.95 -10.46 -45.01
CA PRO A 232 -3.00 -10.32 -46.11
C PRO A 232 -3.48 -11.12 -47.31
N LYS A 233 -3.65 -10.44 -48.46
CA LYS A 233 -4.04 -11.08 -49.72
C LYS A 233 -3.04 -12.20 -50.03
N PRO A 234 -3.50 -13.43 -50.30
CA PRO A 234 -2.60 -14.54 -50.58
C PRO A 234 -1.73 -14.17 -51.79
N LEU A 235 -0.40 -14.30 -51.61
CA LEU A 235 0.56 -14.01 -52.67
C LEU A 235 0.29 -14.93 -53.87
N PRO A 236 0.31 -14.40 -55.11
CA PRO A 236 0.17 -15.23 -56.29
C PRO A 236 1.37 -16.19 -56.38
N MET A 237 1.10 -17.49 -56.20
CA MET A 237 2.05 -18.56 -56.46
C MET A 237 2.24 -18.64 -57.97
N TYR A 238 3.35 -18.09 -58.49
CA TYR A 238 3.73 -18.32 -59.88
C TYR A 238 4.18 -19.78 -60.07
N GLY A 239 3.76 -20.34 -61.21
CA GLY A 239 3.84 -21.76 -61.58
C GLY A 239 5.14 -22.20 -62.23
#